data_AF-A0A524QVU3-F1
#
_entry.id   AF-A0A524QVU3-F1
#
_cell.length_a   1.000
_cell.length_b   1.000
_cell.length_c   1.000
_cell.angle_alpha   90.00
_cell.angle_beta   90.00
_cell.angle_gamma   90.00
#
_symmetry.space_group_name_H-M   'P 1'
#
loop_
_entity.id
_entity.type
_entity.pdbx_description
1 polymer ?
#
loop_
_entity_poly.entity_id
_entity_poly.type
_entity_poly.pdbx_seq_one_letter_code
_entity_poly.pdbx_strand_id
1 'polypeptide(L)'
;LCRQYDAQQALAMGLVNCVVPYDRLEQETVLWCREILANSPMAIRCLKAALNADCDGQAGLQELAGNATMLYYMSPEAQEGRNAFVEKRKPDFSKFKRNP
;
A
#
# COMPACT_ATOMS: atom_id res chain seq x y z
N LEU A 1 25.56 8.77 25.51
CA LEU A 1 24.38 8.64 24.63
C LEU A 1 24.84 8.93 23.20
N CYS A 2 24.17 8.39 22.18
CA CYS A 2 24.54 8.56 20.76
C CYS A 2 25.83 7.83 20.32
N ARG A 3 25.95 6.54 20.68
CA ARG A 3 27.04 5.69 20.13
C ARG A 3 26.74 5.35 18.67
N GLN A 4 27.80 5.15 17.89
CA GLN A 4 27.71 4.59 16.55
C GLN A 4 27.59 3.07 16.62
N TYR A 5 26.91 2.49 15.65
CA TYR A 5 26.74 1.05 15.50
C TYR A 5 27.24 0.64 14.11
N ASP A 6 27.91 -0.50 14.03
CA ASP A 6 28.27 -1.09 12.75
C ASP A 6 27.06 -1.78 12.08
N ALA A 7 27.25 -2.21 10.83
CA ALA A 7 26.18 -2.83 10.04
C ALA A 7 25.65 -4.13 10.69
N GLN A 8 26.53 -4.91 11.35
CA GLN A 8 26.14 -6.18 11.94
C GLN A 8 25.31 -5.98 13.21
N GLN A 9 25.66 -4.98 14.01
CA GLN A 9 24.88 -4.54 15.16
C GLN A 9 23.50 -4.02 14.72
N ALA A 10 23.44 -3.23 13.65
CA ALA A 10 22.17 -2.73 13.09
C ALA A 10 21.26 -3.88 12.61
N LEU A 11 21.84 -4.91 11.99
CA LEU A 11 21.10 -6.12 11.59
C LEU A 11 20.58 -6.89 12.81
N ALA A 12 21.43 -7.10 13.82
CA ALA A 12 21.06 -7.85 15.03
C ALA A 12 19.91 -7.21 15.83
N MET A 13 19.74 -5.88 15.74
CA MET A 13 18.63 -5.16 16.37
C MET A 13 17.41 -4.94 15.46
N GLY A 14 17.44 -5.42 14.21
CA GLY A 14 16.32 -5.30 13.26
C GLY A 14 16.16 -3.93 12.61
N LEU A 15 17.20 -3.07 12.65
CA LEU A 15 17.15 -1.74 12.02
C LEU A 15 17.34 -1.81 10.49
N VAL A 16 18.09 -2.81 10.01
CA VAL A 16 18.31 -3.08 8.58
C VAL A 16 17.91 -4.52 8.25
N ASN A 17 17.49 -4.76 7.02
CA ASN A 17 17.00 -6.08 6.61
C ASN A 17 18.13 -7.07 6.21
N CYS A 18 19.26 -6.57 5.69
CA CYS A 18 20.42 -7.39 5.33
C CYS A 18 21.74 -6.59 5.38
N VAL A 19 22.87 -7.29 5.36
CA VAL A 19 24.23 -6.72 5.27
C VAL A 19 24.99 -7.48 4.20
N VAL A 20 25.57 -6.74 3.24
CA VAL A 20 26.35 -7.29 2.13
C VAL A 20 27.69 -6.56 1.98
N PRO A 21 28.70 -7.17 1.32
CA PRO A 21 29.91 -6.46 0.92
C PRO A 21 29.63 -5.18 0.13
N TYR A 22 30.43 -4.14 0.32
CA TYR A 22 30.21 -2.81 -0.26
C TYR A 22 30.10 -2.85 -1.80
N ASP A 23 30.92 -3.66 -2.46
CA ASP A 23 30.94 -3.85 -3.91
C ASP A 23 29.67 -4.53 -4.46
N ARG A 24 28.85 -5.14 -3.59
CA ARG A 24 27.58 -5.80 -3.96
C ARG A 24 26.33 -5.03 -3.55
N LEU A 25 26.48 -3.88 -2.88
CA LEU A 25 25.35 -3.13 -2.32
C LEU A 25 24.29 -2.80 -3.38
N GLU A 26 24.72 -2.27 -4.53
CA GLU A 26 23.80 -1.94 -5.63
C GLU A 26 23.16 -3.18 -6.23
N GLN A 27 23.94 -4.24 -6.45
CA GLN A 27 23.45 -5.49 -7.03
C GLN A 27 22.35 -6.11 -6.16
N GLU A 28 22.57 -6.21 -4.86
CA GLU A 28 21.58 -6.75 -3.92
C GLU A 28 20.34 -5.86 -3.83
N THR A 29 20.53 -4.54 -3.78
CA THR A 29 19.41 -3.58 -3.76
C THR A 29 18.52 -3.70 -5.00
N VAL A 30 19.13 -3.80 -6.19
CA VAL A 30 18.39 -3.97 -7.45
C VAL A 30 17.67 -5.32 -7.51
N LEU A 31 18.25 -6.37 -6.93
CA LEU A 31 17.58 -7.68 -6.82
C LEU A 31 16.26 -7.54 -6.06
N TRP A 32 16.28 -6.93 -4.88
CA TRP A 32 15.07 -6.71 -4.06
C TRP A 32 14.04 -5.85 -4.77
N CYS A 33 14.48 -4.78 -5.45
CA CYS A 33 13.59 -3.96 -6.26
C CYS A 33 12.90 -4.79 -7.36
N ARG A 34 13.62 -5.68 -8.03
CA ARG A 34 13.05 -6.57 -9.07
C ARG A 34 12.03 -7.55 -8.49
N GLU A 35 12.28 -8.08 -7.30
CA GLU A 35 11.32 -8.93 -6.59
C GLU A 35 10.04 -8.17 -6.24
N ILE A 36 10.15 -6.93 -5.76
CA ILE A 36 8.98 -6.07 -5.48
C ILE A 36 8.22 -5.76 -6.78
N LEU A 37 8.93 -5.46 -7.87
CA LEU A 37 8.32 -5.15 -9.19
C LEU A 37 7.56 -6.33 -9.80
N ALA A 38 7.85 -7.57 -9.38
CA ALA A 38 7.10 -8.75 -9.81
C ALA A 38 5.71 -8.88 -9.12
N ASN A 39 5.45 -8.08 -8.08
CA ASN A 39 4.21 -8.13 -7.30
C ASN A 39 3.16 -7.10 -7.77
N SER A 40 1.91 -7.27 -7.35
CA SER A 40 0.82 -6.34 -7.66
C SER A 40 1.08 -4.95 -7.07
N PRO A 41 1.22 -3.89 -7.88
CA PRO A 41 1.43 -2.53 -7.37
C PRO A 41 0.30 -2.05 -6.47
N MET A 42 -0.93 -2.50 -6.75
CA MET A 42 -2.11 -2.18 -5.94
C MET A 42 -2.06 -2.86 -4.57
N ALA A 43 -1.61 -4.12 -4.51
CA ALA A 43 -1.47 -4.82 -3.23
C ALA A 43 -0.39 -4.16 -2.37
N ILE A 44 0.78 -3.85 -2.96
CA ILE A 44 1.90 -3.23 -2.25
C ILE A 44 1.52 -1.87 -1.64
N ARG A 45 0.83 -1.01 -2.40
CA ARG A 45 0.39 0.30 -1.85
C ARG A 45 -0.65 0.16 -0.73
N CYS A 46 -1.58 -0.79 -0.83
CA CYS A 46 -2.58 -1.02 0.22
C CYS A 46 -1.93 -1.56 1.49
N LEU A 47 -0.97 -2.50 1.36
CA LEU A 47 -0.22 -3.03 2.49
C LEU A 47 0.61 -1.96 3.18
N LYS A 48 1.30 -1.09 2.42
CA LYS A 48 2.05 0.04 2.99
C LYS A 48 1.13 0.98 3.79
N ALA A 49 -0.01 1.36 3.23
CA ALA A 49 -0.98 2.20 3.94
C ALA A 49 -1.53 1.54 5.21
N ALA A 50 -1.74 0.22 5.18
CA ALA A 50 -2.19 -0.52 6.36
C ALA A 50 -1.13 -0.56 7.46
N LEU A 51 0.15 -0.74 7.10
CA LEU A 51 1.27 -0.68 8.04
C LEU A 51 1.41 0.73 8.65
N ASN A 52 1.24 1.79 7.86
CA ASN A 52 1.25 3.16 8.36
C ASN A 52 0.05 3.43 9.30
N ALA A 53 -1.12 2.87 9.01
CA ALA A 53 -2.33 3.06 9.83
C ALA A 53 -2.20 2.54 11.27
N ASP A 54 -1.32 1.56 11.50
CA ASP A 54 -1.01 1.06 12.85
C ASP A 54 -0.31 2.12 13.72
N CYS A 55 0.54 2.95 13.10
CA CYS A 55 1.36 3.93 13.80
C CYS A 55 0.80 5.37 13.76
N ASP A 56 0.19 5.75 12.63
CA ASP A 56 -0.13 7.15 12.31
C ASP A 56 -1.58 7.52 12.64
N GLY A 57 -2.34 6.60 13.25
CA GLY A 57 -3.72 6.80 13.66
C GLY A 57 -4.61 7.32 12.52
N GLN A 58 -5.24 8.48 12.72
CA GLN A 58 -6.14 9.06 11.72
C GLN A 58 -5.47 9.39 10.38
N ALA A 59 -4.19 9.78 10.39
CA ALA A 59 -3.47 10.09 9.15
C ALA A 59 -3.25 8.82 8.31
N GLY A 60 -2.82 7.72 8.93
CA GLY A 60 -2.66 6.44 8.23
C GLY A 60 -4.00 5.83 7.80
N LEU A 61 -5.06 5.98 8.61
CA LEU A 61 -6.43 5.60 8.20
C LEU A 61 -6.91 6.39 6.98
N GLN A 62 -6.53 7.66 6.86
CA GLN A 62 -6.87 8.48 5.70
C GLN A 62 -6.19 7.98 4.42
N GLU A 63 -4.92 7.56 4.48
CA GLU A 63 -4.23 6.92 3.34
C GLU A 63 -4.91 5.60 2.94
N LEU A 64 -5.20 4.75 3.92
CA LEU A 64 -5.83 3.45 3.69
C LEU A 64 -7.24 3.60 3.09
N ALA A 65 -8.07 4.48 3.65
CA ALA A 65 -9.40 4.78 3.13
C ALA A 65 -9.35 5.40 1.72
N GLY A 66 -8.32 6.20 1.42
CA GLY A 66 -8.09 6.74 0.08
C GLY A 66 -7.86 5.64 -0.96
N ASN A 67 -7.04 4.63 -0.64
CA ASN A 67 -6.83 3.47 -1.51
C ASN A 67 -8.14 2.65 -1.71
N ALA A 68 -8.91 2.44 -0.64
CA ALA A 68 -10.20 1.76 -0.73
C ALA A 68 -11.20 2.53 -1.61
N THR A 69 -11.24 3.86 -1.48
CA THR A 69 -12.10 4.72 -2.30
C THR A 69 -11.72 4.67 -3.78
N MET A 70 -10.42 4.68 -4.09
CA MET A 70 -9.92 4.52 -5.46
C MET A 70 -10.38 3.18 -6.07
N LEU A 71 -10.23 2.07 -5.32
CA LEU A 71 -10.70 0.76 -5.75
C LEU A 71 -12.22 0.72 -5.94
N TYR A 72 -12.96 1.32 -5.02
CA TYR A 72 -14.41 1.42 -5.13
C TYR A 72 -14.84 2.16 -6.39
N TYR A 73 -14.18 3.27 -6.74
CA TYR A 73 -14.48 4.03 -7.96
C TYR A 73 -14.24 3.26 -9.27
N MET A 74 -13.42 2.20 -9.24
CA MET A 74 -13.27 1.30 -10.39
C MET A 74 -14.43 0.30 -10.52
N SER A 75 -15.26 0.14 -9.48
CA SER A 75 -16.38 -0.81 -9.48
C SER A 75 -17.58 -0.30 -10.32
N PRO A 76 -18.37 -1.22 -10.89
CA PRO A 76 -19.64 -0.88 -11.55
C PRO A 76 -20.64 -0.18 -10.63
N GLU A 77 -20.63 -0.49 -9.32
CA GLU A 77 -21.52 0.12 -8.32
C GLU A 77 -21.24 1.62 -8.15
N ALA A 78 -19.96 1.99 -7.99
CA ALA A 78 -19.58 3.41 -7.92
C ALA A 78 -19.89 4.16 -9.23
N GLN A 79 -19.65 3.50 -10.37
CA GLN A 79 -19.94 4.07 -11.68
C GLN A 79 -21.44 4.34 -11.89
N GLU A 80 -22.32 3.45 -11.41
CA GLU A 80 -23.78 3.67 -11.42
C GLU A 80 -24.16 4.93 -10.64
N GLY A 81 -23.63 5.12 -9.43
CA GLY A 81 -23.89 6.31 -8.63
C GLY A 81 -23.48 7.59 -9.35
N ARG A 82 -22.28 7.60 -9.94
CA ARG A 82 -21.78 8.73 -10.74
C ARG A 82 -22.65 8.99 -11.97
N ASN A 83 -22.98 7.96 -12.74
CA ASN A 83 -23.73 8.08 -13.99
C ASN A 83 -25.16 8.56 -13.73
N ALA A 84 -25.83 8.02 -12.71
CA ALA A 84 -27.18 8.45 -12.33
C ALA A 84 -27.23 9.93 -11.95
N PHE A 85 -26.21 10.43 -11.25
CA PHE A 85 -26.08 11.86 -10.94
C PHE A 85 -25.95 12.72 -12.20
N VAL A 86 -25.08 12.33 -13.13
CA VAL A 86 -24.90 13.03 -14.43
C VAL A 86 -26.19 13.01 -15.26
N GLU A 87 -26.87 11.87 -15.28
CA GLU A 87 -28.12 11.65 -16.01
C GLU A 87 -29.35 12.23 -15.28
N LYS A 88 -29.18 12.81 -14.08
CA LYS A 88 -30.24 13.38 -13.23
C LYS A 88 -31.39 12.40 -12.95
N ARG A 89 -31.06 11.12 -12.81
CA ARG A 89 -32.01 10.06 -12.42
C ARG A 89 -31.64 9.51 -11.05
N LYS A 90 -32.55 8.75 -10.45
CA LYS A 90 -32.24 7.98 -9.24
C LYS A 90 -31.29 6.83 -9.60
N PRO A 91 -30.23 6.57 -8.82
CA PRO A 91 -29.37 5.41 -9.03
C PRO A 91 -30.13 4.12 -8.69
N ASP A 92 -29.83 3.05 -9.42
CA ASP A 92 -30.33 1.70 -9.13
C ASP A 92 -29.19 0.77 -8.74
N PHE A 93 -29.05 0.53 -7.43
CA PHE A 93 -28.06 -0.39 -6.89
C PHE A 93 -28.59 -1.83 -6.70
N SER A 94 -29.87 -2.10 -7.01
CA SER A 94 -30.47 -3.43 -6.79
C SER A 94 -29.83 -4.53 -7.65
N LYS A 95 -29.23 -4.13 -8.78
CA LYS A 95 -28.48 -5.00 -9.70
C LYS A 95 -27.14 -5.51 -9.14
N PHE A 96 -26.63 -4.94 -8.05
CA PHE A 96 -25.39 -5.38 -7.42
C PHE A 96 -25.69 -6.32 -6.26
N LYS A 97 -25.18 -7.55 -6.34
CA LYS A 97 -25.35 -8.56 -5.30
C LYS A 97 -24.60 -8.11 -4.04
N ARG A 98 -25.30 -8.07 -2.91
CA ARG A 98 -24.68 -7.83 -1.60
C ARG A 98 -23.85 -9.04 -1.20
N ASN A 99 -22.56 -8.82 -0.96
CA ASN A 99 -21.71 -9.82 -0.33
C ASN A 99 -22.11 -9.97 1.15
N PRO A 100 -22.01 -11.19 1.71
CA PRO A 100 -22.34 -11.45 3.11
C PRO A 100 -21.40 -10.75 4.08
#